data_AF-A0A9R0I261-F1
#
_entry.id   AF-A0A9R0I261-F1
#
_cell.length_a   1.000
_cell.length_b   1.000
_cell.length_c   1.000
_cell.angle_alpha   90.00
_cell.angle_beta   90.00
_cell.angle_gamma   90.00
#
_symmetry.space_group_name_H-M   'P 1'
#
loop_
_entity.id
_entity.type
_entity.pdbx_description
1 polymer ?
#
loop_
_entity_poly.entity_id
_entity_poly.type
_entity_poly.pdbx_seq_one_letter_code
_entity_poly.pdbx_strand_id
1 'polypeptide(L)'
;MFACAFIGDETTESFVWVFETFLKAMGGKHPISIFTDQDAAIAAGIEQVFPSSRHRLCLWHLSKNANSRFGLLKSDKNFKNAFYKCLSGCITPNDFEETWKSMINTFKLEKDDWFNRLYGLKEKWCTALSKDFFSAGILSSQRSESTNHAVGFKANKNTTLTEFYSIFQATINRWRKTEEKDDFDCTRGIPTSELSMSAILKQAANVYTITLFRDFEEEFKLSV
;
A
#
# COMPACT_ATOMS: atom_id res chain seq x y z
N MET A 1 1.01 13.11 3.72
CA MET A 1 0.97 13.09 2.24
C MET A 1 2.02 14.06 1.71
N PHE A 2 2.81 13.66 0.71
CA PHE A 2 3.95 14.46 0.22
C PHE A 2 3.64 15.27 -1.03
N ALA A 3 2.80 14.77 -1.94
CA ALA A 3 2.44 15.46 -3.19
C ALA A 3 1.04 15.07 -3.68
N CYS A 4 0.49 15.90 -4.58
CA CYS A 4 -0.73 15.66 -5.35
C CYS A 4 -0.56 16.31 -6.72
N ALA A 5 -1.06 15.68 -7.77
CA ALA A 5 -1.01 16.19 -9.14
C ALA A 5 -2.36 15.93 -9.83
N PHE A 6 -2.77 16.89 -10.66
CA PHE A 6 -3.85 16.68 -11.64
C PHE A 6 -3.20 16.46 -12.99
N ILE A 7 -3.56 15.36 -13.65
CA ILE A 7 -3.09 15.01 -14.99
C ILE A 7 -4.28 15.04 -15.94
N GLY A 8 -4.06 15.54 -17.16
CA GLY A 8 -5.11 15.66 -18.18
C GLY A 8 -5.40 14.34 -18.91
N ASP A 9 -4.42 13.44 -18.93
CA ASP A 9 -4.50 12.10 -19.51
C ASP A 9 -3.65 11.11 -18.71
N GLU A 10 -3.91 9.82 -18.91
CA GLU A 10 -3.20 8.70 -18.27
C GLU A 10 -2.14 8.13 -19.22
N THR A 11 -1.25 8.99 -19.72
CA THR A 11 -0.14 8.62 -20.61
C THR A 11 1.16 8.42 -19.82
N THR A 12 2.12 7.68 -20.42
CA THR A 12 3.43 7.49 -19.80
C THR A 12 4.14 8.84 -19.61
N GLU A 13 4.03 9.74 -20.57
CA GLU A 13 4.62 11.08 -20.55
C GLU A 13 4.06 11.91 -19.39
N SER A 14 2.74 11.86 -19.18
CA SER A 14 2.09 12.52 -18.04
C SER A 14 2.62 11.99 -16.70
N PHE A 15 2.78 10.67 -16.55
CA PHE A 15 3.33 10.10 -15.31
C PHE A 15 4.83 10.39 -15.12
N VAL A 16 5.64 10.36 -16.19
CA VAL A 16 7.05 10.78 -16.15
C VAL A 16 7.15 12.20 -15.62
N TRP A 17 6.36 13.13 -16.15
CA TRP A 17 6.34 14.52 -15.66
C TRP A 17 6.00 14.62 -14.17
N VAL A 18 4.98 13.89 -13.70
CA VAL A 18 4.63 13.85 -12.27
C VAL A 18 5.79 13.32 -11.43
N PHE A 19 6.41 12.22 -11.85
CA PHE A 19 7.48 11.56 -11.13
C PHE A 19 8.76 12.38 -11.09
N GLU A 20 9.15 13.03 -12.18
CA GLU A 20 10.30 13.95 -12.23
C GLU A 20 10.08 15.16 -11.34
N THR A 21 8.86 15.72 -11.37
CA THR A 21 8.48 16.86 -10.52
C THR A 21 8.55 16.45 -9.04
N PHE A 22 8.03 15.27 -8.71
CA PHE A 22 8.12 14.71 -7.37
C PHE A 22 9.58 14.48 -6.95
N LEU A 23 10.39 13.85 -7.80
CA LEU A 23 11.81 13.59 -7.54
C LEU A 23 12.58 14.88 -7.26
N LYS A 24 12.33 15.93 -8.05
CA LYS A 24 12.90 17.27 -7.83
C LYS A 24 12.47 17.85 -6.49
N ALA A 25 11.19 17.78 -6.15
CA ALA A 25 10.67 18.26 -4.87
C ALA A 25 11.25 17.49 -3.67
N MET A 26 11.58 16.20 -3.85
CA MET A 26 12.22 15.35 -2.84
C MET A 26 13.75 15.48 -2.83
N GLY A 27 14.32 16.45 -3.55
CA GLY A 27 15.76 16.71 -3.57
C GLY A 27 16.57 15.61 -4.27
N GLY A 28 16.01 14.98 -5.30
CA GLY A 28 16.67 13.90 -6.06
C GLY A 28 16.68 12.55 -5.34
N LYS A 29 15.96 12.41 -4.22
CA LYS A 29 15.90 11.14 -3.48
C LYS A 29 14.82 10.23 -4.08
N HIS A 30 15.27 9.07 -4.54
CA HIS A 30 14.38 8.02 -5.05
C HIS A 30 13.66 7.34 -3.89
N PRO A 31 12.37 7.00 -4.03
CA PRO A 31 11.69 6.13 -3.08
C PRO A 31 12.32 4.73 -3.10
N ILE A 32 12.32 4.02 -1.97
CA ILE A 32 12.84 2.64 -1.92
C ILE A 32 11.84 1.68 -2.57
N SER A 33 10.56 1.85 -2.26
CA SER A 33 9.46 1.03 -2.78
C SER A 33 8.31 1.92 -3.27
N ILE A 34 7.65 1.47 -4.33
CA ILE A 34 6.50 2.16 -4.94
C ILE A 34 5.39 1.13 -5.14
N PHE A 35 4.18 1.45 -4.68
CA PHE A 35 3.00 0.59 -4.86
C PHE A 35 1.96 1.31 -5.70
N THR A 36 1.59 0.73 -6.84
CA THR A 36 0.54 1.27 -7.73
C THR A 36 -0.43 0.17 -8.13
N ASP A 37 -1.50 0.52 -8.82
CA ASP A 37 -2.35 -0.46 -9.49
C ASP A 37 -1.66 -1.05 -10.73
N GLN A 38 -2.39 -1.90 -11.47
CA GLN A 38 -1.90 -2.59 -12.67
C GLN A 38 -2.03 -1.70 -13.92
N ASP A 39 -1.51 -0.48 -13.87
CA ASP A 39 -1.47 0.44 -15.01
C ASP A 39 -0.13 0.40 -15.75
N ALA A 40 -0.19 0.26 -17.08
CA ALA A 40 1.01 0.11 -17.91
C ALA A 40 1.77 1.43 -18.07
N ALA A 41 1.06 2.56 -18.16
CA ALA A 41 1.67 3.87 -18.34
C ALA A 41 2.40 4.32 -17.07
N ILE A 42 1.80 4.10 -15.89
CA ILE A 42 2.44 4.29 -14.58
C ILE A 42 3.69 3.41 -14.47
N ALA A 43 3.58 2.13 -14.80
CA ALA A 43 4.70 1.20 -14.71
C ALA A 43 5.89 1.65 -15.56
N ALA A 44 5.64 2.09 -16.79
CA ALA A 44 6.66 2.61 -17.69
C ALA A 44 7.28 3.92 -17.18
N GLY A 45 6.46 4.83 -16.63
CA GLY A 45 6.97 6.07 -16.04
C GLY A 45 7.85 5.82 -14.81
N ILE A 46 7.47 4.86 -13.95
CA ILE A 46 8.30 4.45 -12.80
C ILE A 46 9.63 3.88 -13.27
N GLU A 47 9.63 3.01 -14.29
CA GLU A 47 10.86 2.41 -14.81
C GLU A 47 11.83 3.45 -15.39
N GLN A 48 11.31 4.50 -16.02
CA GLN A 48 12.11 5.61 -16.55
C GLN A 48 12.68 6.51 -15.47
N VAL A 49 11.85 6.94 -14.51
CA VAL A 49 12.25 7.97 -13.52
C VAL A 49 12.88 7.36 -12.26
N PHE A 50 12.47 6.15 -11.89
CA PHE A 50 12.86 5.49 -10.65
C PHE A 50 13.41 4.07 -10.87
N PRO A 51 14.46 3.89 -11.70
CA PRO A 51 14.96 2.55 -12.07
C PRO A 51 15.49 1.73 -10.89
N SER A 52 15.92 2.38 -9.81
CA SER A 52 16.39 1.73 -8.58
C SER A 52 15.28 1.39 -7.57
N SER A 53 14.06 1.87 -7.81
CA SER A 53 12.95 1.69 -6.87
C SER A 53 12.25 0.35 -7.11
N ARG A 54 11.88 -0.34 -6.03
CA ARG A 54 11.12 -1.59 -6.13
C ARG A 54 9.66 -1.27 -6.44
N HIS A 55 9.27 -1.44 -7.70
CA HIS A 55 7.87 -1.31 -8.11
C HIS A 55 7.05 -2.57 -7.75
N ARG A 56 5.98 -2.35 -6.99
CA ARG A 56 5.05 -3.34 -6.48
C ARG A 56 3.62 -3.03 -6.93
N LEU A 57 2.83 -4.07 -7.13
CA LEU A 57 1.40 -3.93 -7.40
C LEU A 57 0.59 -3.96 -6.11
N CYS A 58 -0.46 -3.16 -6.10
CA CYS A 58 -1.40 -3.04 -5.01
C CYS A 58 -2.29 -4.29 -4.93
N LEU A 59 -2.13 -5.10 -3.86
CA LEU A 59 -2.92 -6.31 -3.63
C LEU A 59 -4.42 -6.06 -3.52
N TRP A 60 -4.81 -4.89 -3.01
CA TRP A 60 -6.22 -4.51 -2.95
C TRP A 60 -6.81 -4.33 -4.35
N HIS A 61 -6.15 -3.54 -5.21
CA HIS A 61 -6.58 -3.34 -6.59
C HIS A 61 -6.52 -4.66 -7.37
N LEU A 62 -5.51 -5.50 -7.16
CA LEU A 62 -5.45 -6.85 -7.75
C LEU A 62 -6.64 -7.72 -7.33
N SER A 63 -6.99 -7.74 -6.04
CA SER A 63 -8.18 -8.44 -5.55
C SER A 63 -9.47 -7.87 -6.14
N LYS A 64 -9.61 -6.54 -6.25
CA LYS A 64 -10.76 -5.90 -6.91
C LYS A 64 -10.84 -6.24 -8.40
N ASN A 65 -9.72 -6.25 -9.10
CA ASN A 65 -9.62 -6.61 -10.52
C ASN A 65 -10.00 -8.07 -10.75
N ALA A 66 -9.53 -8.98 -9.89
CA ALA A 66 -10.00 -10.37 -9.91
C ALA A 66 -11.53 -10.42 -9.71
N ASN A 67 -12.04 -9.81 -8.64
CA ASN A 67 -13.47 -9.85 -8.33
C ASN A 67 -14.38 -9.19 -9.38
N SER A 68 -13.90 -8.21 -10.13
CA SER A 68 -14.69 -7.55 -11.19
C SER A 68 -14.71 -8.33 -12.49
N ARG A 69 -13.63 -9.07 -12.81
CA ARG A 69 -13.50 -9.84 -14.06
C ARG A 69 -14.27 -11.15 -14.05
N PHE A 70 -14.47 -11.78 -12.88
CA PHE A 70 -14.93 -13.16 -12.86
C PHE A 70 -16.40 -13.31 -12.46
N GLY A 71 -17.31 -13.29 -13.45
CA GLY A 71 -18.77 -13.45 -13.30
C GLY A 71 -19.23 -14.33 -12.13
N LEU A 72 -19.26 -15.66 -12.28
CA LEU A 72 -19.72 -16.60 -11.24
C LEU A 72 -18.70 -16.82 -10.11
N LEU A 73 -17.39 -16.76 -10.41
CA LEU A 73 -16.33 -16.98 -9.40
C LEU A 73 -16.21 -15.83 -8.39
N LYS A 74 -16.74 -14.64 -8.72
CA LYS A 74 -16.83 -13.49 -7.80
C LYS A 74 -17.59 -13.83 -6.51
N SER A 75 -18.48 -14.82 -6.55
CA SER A 75 -19.23 -15.25 -5.36
C SER A 75 -18.65 -16.51 -4.72
N ASP A 76 -17.67 -17.16 -5.37
CA ASP A 76 -17.06 -18.39 -4.87
C ASP A 76 -16.04 -18.07 -3.76
N LYS A 77 -16.37 -18.50 -2.54
CA LYS A 77 -15.52 -18.32 -1.35
C LYS A 77 -14.22 -19.13 -1.45
N ASN A 78 -14.25 -20.31 -2.07
CA ASN A 78 -13.07 -21.16 -2.20
C ASN A 78 -12.07 -20.53 -3.16
N PHE A 79 -12.55 -19.98 -4.28
CA PHE A 79 -11.70 -19.23 -5.21
C PHE A 79 -11.06 -18.03 -4.52
N LYS A 80 -11.85 -17.21 -3.81
CA LYS A 80 -11.32 -16.05 -3.07
C LYS A 80 -10.26 -16.46 -2.06
N ASN A 81 -10.51 -17.49 -1.27
CA ASN A 81 -9.56 -17.95 -0.26
C ASN A 81 -8.26 -18.46 -0.90
N ALA A 82 -8.35 -19.24 -1.98
CA ALA A 82 -7.17 -19.71 -2.72
C ALA A 82 -6.37 -18.54 -3.31
N PHE A 83 -7.07 -17.56 -3.90
CA PHE A 83 -6.43 -16.37 -4.48
C PHE A 83 -5.78 -15.50 -3.40
N TYR A 84 -6.48 -15.23 -2.29
CA TYR A 84 -5.90 -14.51 -1.14
C TYR A 84 -4.69 -15.23 -0.54
N LYS A 85 -4.72 -16.58 -0.48
CA LYS A 85 -3.56 -17.35 -0.05
C LYS A 85 -2.37 -17.10 -0.98
N CYS A 86 -2.58 -17.10 -2.30
CA CYS A 86 -1.52 -16.76 -3.27
C CYS A 86 -0.97 -15.33 -3.10
N LEU A 87 -1.84 -14.35 -2.82
CA LEU A 87 -1.44 -12.95 -2.68
C LEU A 87 -0.57 -12.71 -1.44
N SER A 88 -1.00 -13.19 -0.27
CA SER A 88 -0.37 -12.85 1.01
C SER A 88 -0.20 -13.99 2.01
N GLY A 89 -0.83 -15.14 1.78
CA GLY A 89 -0.83 -16.26 2.73
C GLY A 89 0.33 -17.26 2.56
N CYS A 90 1.00 -17.25 1.41
CA CYS A 90 2.14 -18.14 1.17
C CYS A 90 3.41 -17.66 1.88
N ILE A 91 4.14 -18.60 2.49
CA ILE A 91 5.36 -18.28 3.24
C ILE A 91 6.60 -18.40 2.36
N THR A 92 6.66 -19.40 1.48
CA THR A 92 7.84 -19.66 0.63
C THR A 92 7.48 -19.56 -0.84
N PRO A 93 8.46 -19.30 -1.73
CA PRO A 93 8.24 -19.37 -3.17
C PRO A 93 7.62 -20.71 -3.60
N ASN A 94 8.05 -21.82 -3.01
CA ASN A 94 7.52 -23.15 -3.34
C ASN A 94 6.05 -23.32 -2.93
N ASP A 95 5.67 -22.90 -1.71
CA ASP A 95 4.28 -22.89 -1.26
C ASP A 95 3.40 -22.02 -2.17
N PHE A 96 3.94 -20.90 -2.67
CA PHE A 96 3.26 -20.10 -3.68
C PHE A 96 3.05 -20.87 -5.00
N GLU A 97 4.10 -21.46 -5.57
CA GLU A 97 3.99 -22.17 -6.86
C GLU A 97 3.00 -23.34 -6.79
N GLU A 98 3.02 -24.11 -5.70
CA GLU A 98 2.07 -25.20 -5.44
C GLU A 98 0.64 -24.69 -5.28
N THR A 99 0.45 -23.64 -4.47
CA THR A 99 -0.87 -23.05 -4.22
C THR A 99 -1.44 -22.43 -5.50
N TRP A 100 -0.63 -21.71 -6.27
CA TRP A 100 -1.02 -21.10 -7.54
C TRP A 100 -1.44 -22.17 -8.55
N LYS A 101 -0.60 -23.19 -8.76
CA LYS A 101 -0.89 -24.29 -9.68
C LYS A 101 -2.17 -25.02 -9.29
N SER A 102 -2.36 -25.29 -8.01
CA SER A 102 -3.60 -25.91 -7.52
C SER A 102 -4.82 -25.04 -7.82
N MET A 103 -4.76 -23.73 -7.54
CA MET A 103 -5.86 -22.81 -7.83
C MET A 103 -6.19 -22.78 -9.33
N ILE A 104 -5.18 -22.61 -10.18
CA ILE A 104 -5.38 -22.55 -11.64
C ILE A 104 -6.07 -23.81 -12.16
N ASN A 105 -5.63 -25.00 -11.73
CA ASN A 105 -6.22 -26.27 -12.16
C ASN A 105 -7.65 -26.47 -11.64
N THR A 106 -7.89 -26.18 -10.35
CA THR A 106 -9.22 -26.37 -9.72
C THR A 106 -10.28 -25.51 -10.39
N PHE A 107 -9.94 -24.27 -10.76
CA PHE A 107 -10.87 -23.32 -11.36
C PHE A 107 -10.78 -23.26 -12.90
N LYS A 108 -9.97 -24.13 -13.53
CA LYS A 108 -9.79 -24.25 -14.99
C LYS A 108 -9.38 -22.94 -15.67
N LEU A 109 -8.37 -22.28 -15.10
CA LEU A 109 -7.91 -20.94 -15.48
C LEU A 109 -6.65 -20.95 -16.36
N GLU A 110 -6.20 -22.12 -16.83
CA GLU A 110 -4.94 -22.29 -17.56
C GLU A 110 -4.90 -21.46 -18.85
N LYS A 111 -6.05 -21.28 -19.50
CA LYS A 111 -6.21 -20.54 -20.75
C LYS A 111 -6.61 -19.08 -20.54
N ASP A 112 -6.69 -18.62 -19.30
CA ASP A 112 -7.07 -17.24 -19.01
C ASP A 112 -5.85 -16.32 -19.12
N ASP A 113 -5.88 -15.43 -20.12
CA ASP A 113 -4.78 -14.51 -20.40
C ASP A 113 -4.48 -13.58 -19.24
N TRP A 114 -5.47 -13.22 -18.41
CA TRP A 114 -5.23 -12.33 -17.28
C TRP A 114 -4.48 -13.05 -16.17
N PHE A 115 -4.81 -14.31 -15.85
CA PHE A 115 -4.02 -15.10 -14.89
C PHE A 115 -2.61 -15.38 -15.40
N ASN A 116 -2.45 -15.63 -16.70
CA ASN A 116 -1.13 -15.82 -17.29
C ASN A 116 -0.28 -14.55 -17.20
N ARG A 117 -0.85 -13.38 -17.52
CA ARG A 117 -0.18 -12.08 -17.32
C ARG A 117 0.11 -11.79 -15.85
N LEU A 118 -0.83 -12.08 -14.96
CA LEU A 118 -0.66 -11.86 -13.53
C LEU A 118 0.46 -12.72 -12.98
N TYR A 119 0.53 -13.99 -13.36
CA TYR A 119 1.63 -14.89 -13.00
C TYR A 119 2.98 -14.38 -13.49
N GLY A 120 3.04 -13.85 -14.73
CA GLY A 120 4.25 -13.20 -15.25
C GLY A 120 4.74 -12.01 -14.41
N LEU A 121 3.84 -11.40 -13.64
CA LEU A 121 4.13 -10.29 -12.72
C LEU A 121 4.26 -10.72 -11.25
N LYS A 122 4.35 -12.03 -10.94
CA LYS A 122 4.37 -12.57 -9.56
C LYS A 122 5.38 -11.90 -8.63
N GLU A 123 6.55 -11.55 -9.16
CA GLU A 123 7.61 -10.83 -8.45
C GLU A 123 7.22 -9.40 -8.01
N LYS A 124 6.15 -8.83 -8.57
CA LYS A 124 5.63 -7.50 -8.20
C LYS A 124 4.51 -7.56 -7.18
N TRP A 125 3.91 -8.72 -6.90
CA TRP A 125 2.75 -8.79 -6.00
C TRP A 125 2.83 -9.90 -4.94
N CYS A 126 3.37 -11.08 -5.24
CA CYS A 126 3.35 -12.19 -4.29
C CYS A 126 4.27 -11.92 -3.10
N THR A 127 3.74 -11.85 -1.87
CA THR A 127 4.54 -11.57 -0.68
C THR A 127 5.65 -12.59 -0.42
N ALA A 128 5.43 -13.86 -0.79
CA ALA A 128 6.41 -14.93 -0.63
C ALA A 128 7.70 -14.70 -1.44
N LEU A 129 7.61 -13.97 -2.56
CA LEU A 129 8.71 -13.62 -3.46
C LEU A 129 9.36 -12.26 -3.12
N SER A 130 8.96 -11.65 -2.00
CA SER A 130 9.14 -10.20 -1.76
C SER A 130 9.82 -9.89 -0.43
N LYS A 131 10.54 -10.87 0.10
CA LYS A 131 11.17 -10.82 1.41
C LYS A 131 12.56 -10.15 1.39
N ASP A 132 13.00 -9.74 0.21
CA ASP A 132 14.31 -9.17 -0.08
C ASP A 132 14.37 -7.64 0.11
N PHE A 133 13.24 -6.97 0.38
CA PHE A 133 13.18 -5.52 0.58
C PHE A 133 12.26 -5.11 1.72
N PHE A 134 12.50 -3.92 2.26
CA PHE A 134 11.66 -3.34 3.31
C PHE A 134 10.38 -2.72 2.71
N SER A 135 9.23 -3.32 3.05
CA SER A 135 7.90 -2.82 2.67
C SER A 135 7.16 -2.13 3.82
N ALA A 136 7.73 -2.06 5.03
CA ALA A 136 7.07 -1.61 6.26
C ALA A 136 5.72 -2.33 6.53
N GLY A 137 5.56 -3.57 6.06
CA GLY A 137 4.29 -4.30 6.14
C GLY A 137 3.19 -3.76 5.23
N ILE A 138 3.50 -2.82 4.32
CA ILE A 138 2.55 -2.23 3.39
C ILE A 138 2.17 -3.29 2.34
N LEU A 139 1.01 -3.91 2.55
CA LEU A 139 0.35 -4.78 1.59
C LEU A 139 -0.57 -3.99 0.63
N SER A 140 -0.44 -2.65 0.61
CA SER A 140 -1.16 -1.63 -0.18
C SER A 140 -2.64 -1.39 0.12
N SER A 141 -3.32 -2.22 0.92
CA SER A 141 -4.73 -1.98 1.30
C SER A 141 -4.90 -0.83 2.29
N GLN A 142 -4.01 -0.70 3.27
CA GLN A 142 -4.25 0.17 4.44
C GLN A 142 -4.08 1.69 4.17
N ARG A 143 -3.22 2.12 3.22
CA ARG A 143 -2.91 3.55 3.02
C ARG A 143 -3.70 4.24 1.91
N SER A 144 -4.02 3.54 0.82
CA SER A 144 -4.88 4.11 -0.22
C SER A 144 -6.33 4.19 0.25
N GLU A 145 -6.82 3.24 1.04
CA GLU A 145 -8.16 3.30 1.64
C GLU A 145 -8.29 4.45 2.63
N SER A 146 -7.32 4.68 3.53
CA SER A 146 -7.39 5.80 4.47
C SER A 146 -7.26 7.16 3.79
N THR A 147 -6.46 7.28 2.74
CA THR A 147 -6.32 8.52 1.96
C THR A 147 -7.55 8.76 1.08
N ASN A 148 -8.02 7.74 0.35
CA ASN A 148 -9.23 7.82 -0.47
C ASN A 148 -10.49 7.98 0.40
N HIS A 149 -10.54 7.41 1.60
CA HIS A 149 -11.61 7.64 2.56
C HIS A 149 -11.53 9.06 3.13
N ALA A 150 -10.35 9.53 3.54
CA ALA A 150 -10.21 10.87 4.11
C ALA A 150 -10.47 12.00 3.12
N VAL A 151 -10.08 11.84 1.85
CA VAL A 151 -10.37 12.81 0.77
C VAL A 151 -11.76 12.56 0.16
N GLY A 152 -12.12 11.29 -0.06
CA GLY A 152 -13.39 10.87 -0.66
C GLY A 152 -14.60 10.97 0.26
N PHE A 153 -14.44 11.22 1.57
CA PHE A 153 -15.60 11.51 2.44
C PHE A 153 -16.23 12.89 2.15
N LYS A 154 -15.52 13.79 1.44
CA LYS A 154 -16.02 15.13 1.11
C LYS A 154 -16.27 15.37 -0.37
N ALA A 155 -15.56 14.65 -1.25
CA ALA A 155 -15.73 14.79 -2.70
C ALA A 155 -16.62 13.68 -3.25
N ASN A 156 -17.52 14.03 -4.18
CA ASN A 156 -18.33 13.08 -4.93
C ASN A 156 -18.29 13.42 -6.43
N LYS A 157 -19.03 12.66 -7.25
CA LYS A 157 -19.04 12.85 -8.71
C LYS A 157 -19.48 14.24 -9.20
N ASN A 158 -20.11 15.05 -8.35
CA ASN A 158 -20.53 16.42 -8.65
C ASN A 158 -19.53 17.47 -8.14
N THR A 159 -18.46 17.08 -7.45
CA THR A 159 -17.44 17.99 -6.93
C THR A 159 -16.57 18.50 -8.07
N THR A 160 -16.55 19.81 -8.24
CA THR A 160 -15.67 20.49 -9.21
C THR A 160 -14.20 20.42 -8.79
N LEU A 161 -13.27 20.66 -9.71
CA LEU A 161 -11.83 20.66 -9.40
C LEU A 161 -11.45 21.74 -8.36
N THR A 162 -12.10 22.90 -8.39
CA THR A 162 -11.88 24.00 -7.43
C THR A 162 -12.39 23.65 -6.03
N GLU A 163 -13.55 23.00 -5.94
CA GLU A 163 -14.07 22.47 -4.67
C GLU A 163 -13.17 21.36 -4.14
N PHE A 164 -12.73 20.45 -5.01
CA PHE A 164 -11.80 19.39 -4.65
C PHE A 164 -10.49 19.97 -4.10
N TYR A 165 -9.91 20.98 -4.76
CA TYR A 165 -8.70 21.64 -4.28
C TYR A 165 -8.89 22.26 -2.88
N SER A 166 -10.04 22.89 -2.64
CA SER A 166 -10.37 23.45 -1.34
C SER A 166 -10.49 22.37 -0.24
N ILE A 167 -11.16 21.25 -0.57
CA ILE A 167 -11.27 20.07 0.31
C ILE A 167 -9.90 19.48 0.59
N PHE A 168 -9.08 19.34 -0.44
CA PHE A 168 -7.72 18.82 -0.37
C PHE A 168 -6.87 19.68 0.57
N GLN A 169 -6.83 21.00 0.35
CA GLN A 169 -6.06 21.93 1.18
C GLN A 169 -6.50 21.89 2.65
N ALA A 170 -7.81 21.88 2.92
CA ALA A 170 -8.33 21.75 4.28
C ALA A 170 -7.91 20.43 4.94
N THR A 171 -7.90 19.34 4.18
CA THR A 171 -7.51 18.01 4.67
C THR A 171 -6.02 17.94 5.00
N ILE A 172 -5.17 18.45 4.12
CA ILE A 172 -3.71 18.51 4.31
C ILE A 172 -3.36 19.39 5.50
N ASN A 173 -4.00 20.55 5.64
CA ASN A 173 -3.78 21.44 6.77
C ASN A 173 -4.17 20.79 8.09
N ARG A 174 -5.26 20.03 8.13
CA ARG A 174 -5.63 19.26 9.31
C ARG A 174 -4.56 18.21 9.63
N TRP A 175 -4.13 17.43 8.65
CA TRP A 175 -3.11 16.39 8.86
C TRP A 175 -1.78 16.96 9.34
N ARG A 176 -1.32 18.08 8.78
CA ARG A 176 -0.09 18.76 9.22
C ARG A 176 -0.21 19.27 10.65
N LYS A 177 -1.36 19.86 11.02
CA LYS A 177 -1.60 20.30 12.41
C LYS A 177 -1.63 19.14 13.40
N THR A 178 -2.19 17.99 13.00
CA THR A 178 -2.15 16.78 13.82
C THR A 178 -0.71 16.29 13.99
N GLU A 179 0.05 16.18 12.89
CA GLU A 179 1.46 15.78 12.93
C GLU A 179 2.30 16.73 13.81
N GLU A 180 2.15 18.05 13.67
CA GLU A 180 2.85 19.05 14.48
C GLU A 180 2.56 18.89 15.98
N LYS A 181 1.29 18.57 16.32
CA LYS A 181 0.90 18.31 17.71
C LYS A 181 1.53 17.01 18.21
N ASP A 182 1.47 15.95 17.41
CA ASP A 182 2.00 14.64 17.78
C ASP A 182 3.53 14.68 17.95
N ASP A 183 4.24 15.38 17.07
CA ASP A 183 5.67 15.64 17.18
C ASP A 183 5.98 16.43 18.45
N PHE A 184 5.23 17.51 18.72
CA PHE A 184 5.38 18.28 19.95
C PHE A 184 5.19 17.41 21.20
N ASP A 185 4.13 16.60 21.24
CA ASP A 185 3.86 15.71 22.37
C ASP A 185 4.97 14.66 22.54
N CYS A 186 5.49 14.08 21.45
CA CYS A 186 6.61 13.13 21.47
C CYS A 186 7.92 13.75 21.95
N THR A 187 8.19 15.04 21.65
CA THR A 187 9.41 15.71 22.12
C THR A 187 9.38 16.05 23.61
N ARG A 188 8.19 16.10 24.23
CA ARG A 188 8.03 16.56 25.62
C ARG A 188 7.98 15.47 26.67
N GLY A 189 7.88 14.20 26.28
CA GLY A 189 7.83 13.12 27.26
C GLY A 189 7.89 11.72 26.67
N ILE A 190 8.36 10.80 27.50
CA ILE A 190 8.33 9.36 27.24
C ILE A 190 6.91 8.87 27.55
N PRO A 191 6.28 8.05 26.70
CA PRO A 191 4.95 7.52 26.96
C PRO A 191 4.93 6.69 28.25
N THR A 192 3.93 6.91 29.08
CA THR A 192 3.66 6.12 30.29
C THR A 192 2.99 4.80 29.93
N SER A 193 3.10 3.77 30.76
CA SER A 193 2.52 2.44 30.52
C SER A 193 1.65 2.03 31.70
N GLU A 194 0.56 1.31 31.43
CA GLU A 194 -0.25 0.68 32.48
C GLU A 194 0.42 -0.60 32.98
N LEU A 195 1.22 -1.24 32.13
CA LEU A 195 2.06 -2.37 32.51
C LEU A 195 3.29 -1.91 33.31
N SER A 196 3.81 -2.82 34.12
CA SER A 196 5.14 -2.66 34.70
C SER A 196 6.17 -2.49 33.58
N MET A 197 6.93 -1.39 33.65
CA MET A 197 7.91 -0.99 32.63
C MET A 197 9.13 -1.93 32.63
N SER A 198 8.95 -3.09 32.00
CA SER A 198 10.01 -4.05 31.68
C SER A 198 11.09 -3.41 30.81
N ALA A 199 12.25 -4.06 30.70
CA ALA A 199 13.37 -3.52 29.92
C ALA A 199 12.97 -3.24 28.45
N ILE A 200 12.16 -4.11 27.86
CA ILE A 200 11.68 -3.96 26.48
C ILE A 200 10.69 -2.81 26.33
N LEU A 201 9.75 -2.62 27.26
CA LEU A 201 8.82 -1.48 27.25
C LEU A 201 9.56 -0.15 27.43
N LYS A 202 10.57 -0.10 28.31
CA LYS A 202 11.43 1.09 28.46
C LYS A 202 12.18 1.42 27.17
N GLN A 203 12.72 0.42 26.49
CA GLN A 203 13.39 0.64 25.22
C GLN A 203 12.41 1.14 24.15
N ALA A 204 11.25 0.49 24.00
CA ALA A 204 10.23 0.90 23.04
C ALA A 204 9.77 2.34 23.29
N ALA A 205 9.52 2.71 24.55
CA ALA A 205 9.08 4.06 24.92
C ALA A 205 10.13 5.16 24.58
N ASN A 206 11.42 4.81 24.54
CA ASN A 206 12.49 5.74 24.19
C ASN A 206 12.72 5.87 22.68
N VAL A 207 12.35 4.86 21.89
CA VAL A 207 12.66 4.78 20.45
C VAL A 207 11.44 5.14 19.60
N TYR A 208 10.25 4.77 20.05
CA TYR A 208 9.02 4.94 19.29
C TYR A 208 8.35 6.27 19.57
N THR A 209 7.58 6.75 18.58
CA THR A 209 6.60 7.80 18.81
C THR A 209 5.56 7.30 19.82
N ILE A 210 4.86 8.23 20.49
CA ILE A 210 3.84 7.88 21.48
C ILE A 210 2.80 6.93 20.87
N THR A 211 2.36 7.18 19.65
CA THR A 211 1.40 6.32 18.93
C THR A 211 1.96 4.92 18.70
N LEU A 212 3.17 4.79 18.15
CA LEU A 212 3.79 3.49 17.92
C LEU A 212 4.07 2.73 19.21
N PHE A 213 4.37 3.43 20.30
CA PHE A 213 4.50 2.80 21.61
C PHE A 213 3.19 2.20 22.09
N ARG A 214 2.05 2.85 21.86
CA ARG A 214 0.73 2.32 22.23
C ARG A 214 0.39 1.06 21.45
N ASP A 215 0.64 1.06 20.15
CA ASP A 215 0.46 -0.13 19.30
C ASP A 215 1.35 -1.28 19.78
N PHE A 216 2.61 -0.97 20.10
CA PHE A 216 3.55 -1.95 20.67
C PHE A 216 3.08 -2.47 22.04
N GLU A 217 2.61 -1.60 22.93
CA GLU A 217 2.12 -1.96 24.26
C GLU A 217 0.90 -2.89 24.17
N GLU A 218 -0.01 -2.66 23.22
CA GLU A 218 -1.18 -3.52 22.99
C GLU A 218 -0.77 -4.94 22.55
N GLU A 219 0.12 -5.06 21.56
CA GLU A 219 0.63 -6.37 21.12
C GLU A 219 1.47 -7.06 22.21
N PHE A 220 2.22 -6.28 22.99
CA PHE A 220 2.98 -6.80 24.12
C PHE A 220 2.06 -7.36 25.21
N LYS A 221 0.92 -6.70 25.49
CA LYS A 221 -0.11 -7.21 26.42
C LYS A 221 -0.67 -8.56 25.99
N LEU A 222 -0.81 -8.82 24.69
CA LEU A 222 -1.31 -10.11 24.18
C LEU A 222 -0.26 -11.24 24.25
N SER A 223 1.01 -10.88 24.40
CA SER A 223 2.14 -11.81 24.37
C SER A 223 2.61 -12.26 25.76
N VAL A 224 2.06 -11.68 26.83
CA VAL A 224 2.40 -11.93 28.24
C VAL A 224 1.22 -12.58 28.94
#